data_AF-A0A9E3YJ41-F1
#
_entry.id   AF-A0A9E3YJ41-F1
#
_cell.length_a   1.000
_cell.length_b   1.000
_cell.length_c   1.000
_cell.angle_alpha   90.00
_cell.angle_beta   90.00
_cell.angle_gamma   90.00
#
_symmetry.space_group_name_H-M   'P 1'
#
loop_
_entity.id
_entity.type
_entity.pdbx_description
1 polymer ?
#
loop_
_entity_poly.entity_id
_entity_poly.type
_entity_poly.pdbx_seq_one_letter_code
_entity_poly.pdbx_strand_id
1 'polypeptide(L)'
;FGAQVAPHLYAGPVEWAANIQLGATLPNLLLIETIQTGGAFHLPLIRHSLRVEDGHIPVPTAPGLGIDFDEDLARAHPYTGDALHLQMQEAPCDYAVANAFQGGAPRD
;
A
#
# COMPACT_ATOMS: atom_id res chain seq x y z
N PHE A 1 11.04 -20.21 15.91
CA PHE A 1 11.74 -19.25 15.04
C PHE A 1 12.05 -17.92 15.71
N GLY A 2 11.31 -17.45 16.72
CA GLY A 2 11.61 -16.15 17.36
C GLY A 2 11.50 -14.96 16.41
N ALA A 3 10.66 -15.10 15.37
CA ALA A 3 10.51 -14.14 14.28
C ALA A 3 9.21 -13.35 14.40
N GLN A 4 9.22 -12.14 13.87
CA GLN A 4 8.06 -11.25 13.77
C GLN A 4 7.59 -11.13 12.32
N VAL A 5 6.41 -10.55 12.14
CA VAL A 5 5.82 -10.28 10.81
C VAL A 5 5.67 -8.77 10.60
N ALA A 6 6.07 -8.30 9.43
CA ALA A 6 5.83 -6.94 8.95
C ALA A 6 5.16 -7.04 7.57
N PRO A 7 3.82 -7.01 7.48
CA PRO A 7 3.10 -7.07 6.21
C PRO A 7 3.50 -5.92 5.29
N HIS A 8 3.97 -6.29 4.09
CA HIS A 8 4.37 -5.36 3.04
C HIS A 8 3.16 -4.72 2.36
N LEU A 9 3.30 -3.48 1.91
CA LEU A 9 2.30 -2.75 1.14
C LEU A 9 2.95 -1.90 0.05
N TYR A 10 2.81 -2.37 -1.20
CA TYR A 10 3.08 -1.57 -2.39
C TYR A 10 2.00 -1.83 -3.43
N ALA A 11 0.73 -1.67 -3.04
CA ALA A 11 -0.42 -1.76 -3.93
C ALA A 11 -1.56 -0.85 -3.43
N GLY A 12 -2.81 -1.30 -3.55
CA GLY A 12 -4.00 -0.53 -3.19
C GLY A 12 -4.46 -0.67 -1.74
N PRO A 13 -5.48 0.11 -1.33
CA PRO A 13 -6.00 0.15 0.04
C PRO A 13 -6.72 -1.14 0.47
N VAL A 14 -7.11 -2.01 -0.47
CA VAL A 14 -7.70 -3.32 -0.15
C VAL A 14 -6.67 -4.28 0.43
N GLU A 15 -5.45 -4.32 -0.14
CA GLU A 15 -4.32 -5.07 0.44
C GLU A 15 -3.97 -4.50 1.83
N TRP A 16 -3.97 -3.17 1.96
CA TRP A 16 -3.71 -2.52 3.24
C TRP A 16 -4.72 -2.92 4.32
N ALA A 17 -6.02 -2.94 4.00
CA ALA A 17 -7.07 -3.40 4.91
C ALA A 17 -6.86 -4.86 5.33
N ALA A 18 -6.50 -5.74 4.39
CA ALA A 18 -6.19 -7.14 4.69
C ALA A 18 -4.97 -7.28 5.61
N ASN A 19 -3.91 -6.50 5.38
CA ASN A 19 -2.74 -6.45 6.25
C ASN A 19 -3.08 -6.01 7.67
N ILE A 20 -3.96 -5.01 7.83
CA ILE A 20 -4.44 -4.55 9.15
C ILE A 20 -5.22 -5.66 9.86
N GLN A 21 -6.14 -6.33 9.16
CA GLN A 21 -6.90 -7.44 9.74
C GLN A 21 -5.99 -8.59 10.18
N LEU A 22 -5.01 -8.97 9.34
CA LEU A 22 -4.00 -9.96 9.71
C LEU A 22 -3.22 -9.50 10.94
N GLY A 23 -2.69 -8.28 10.93
CA GLY A 23 -1.90 -7.73 12.02
C GLY A 23 -2.63 -7.70 13.36
N ALA A 24 -3.92 -7.37 13.36
CA ALA A 24 -4.75 -7.37 14.57
C ALA A 24 -4.89 -8.76 15.23
N THR A 25 -4.65 -9.84 14.47
CA THR A 25 -4.75 -11.23 14.96
C THR A 25 -3.40 -11.86 15.31
N LEU A 26 -2.28 -11.23 14.93
CA LEU A 26 -0.95 -11.79 15.13
C LEU A 26 -0.34 -11.36 16.48
N PRO A 27 0.01 -12.30 17.37
CA PRO A 27 0.72 -11.96 18.61
C PRO A 27 2.18 -11.55 18.38
N ASN A 28 2.71 -11.75 17.17
CA ASN A 28 4.09 -11.44 16.79
C ASN A 28 4.18 -10.41 15.64
N LEU A 29 3.20 -9.51 15.55
CA LEU A 29 3.29 -8.35 14.65
C LEU A 29 4.46 -7.43 15.07
N LEU A 30 5.21 -6.93 14.08
CA LEU A 30 6.21 -5.87 14.27
C LEU A 30 5.63 -4.49 13.93
N LEU A 31 5.14 -4.33 12.69
CA LEU A 31 4.54 -3.10 12.17
C LEU A 31 3.69 -3.42 10.93
N ILE A 32 2.88 -2.47 10.45
CA ILE A 32 2.16 -2.52 9.17
C ILE A 32 2.75 -1.44 8.26
N GLU A 33 3.19 -1.81 7.05
CA GLU A 33 3.61 -0.82 6.06
C GLU A 33 2.41 0.04 5.59
N THR A 34 2.66 1.33 5.39
CA THR A 34 1.65 2.30 4.92
C THR A 34 2.24 3.11 3.76
N ILE A 35 1.39 3.43 2.77
CA ILE A 35 1.75 4.42 1.73
C ILE A 35 1.30 5.79 2.26
N GLN A 36 2.26 6.52 2.84
CA GLN A 36 1.99 7.75 3.59
C GLN A 36 0.85 7.52 4.62
N THR A 37 -0.14 8.40 4.67
CA THR A 37 -1.34 8.26 5.50
C THR A 37 -2.59 7.94 4.67
N GLY A 38 -2.41 7.31 3.50
CA GLY A 38 -3.49 6.94 2.58
C GLY A 38 -3.82 7.99 1.50
N GLY A 39 -3.10 9.12 1.46
CA GLY A 39 -3.00 10.00 0.28
C GLY A 39 -4.32 10.44 -0.38
N ALA A 40 -4.19 10.95 -1.61
CA ALA A 40 -5.31 11.50 -2.39
C ALA A 40 -6.08 10.46 -3.21
N PHE A 41 -5.57 9.22 -3.33
CA PHE A 41 -6.22 8.16 -4.11
C PHE A 41 -6.63 6.95 -3.25
N HIS A 42 -5.76 6.45 -2.37
CA HIS A 42 -6.10 5.30 -1.51
C HIS A 42 -7.30 5.59 -0.61
N LEU A 43 -7.34 6.72 0.10
CA LEU A 43 -8.46 7.02 1.00
C LEU A 43 -9.80 7.20 0.27
N PRO A 44 -9.92 8.01 -0.81
CA PRO A 44 -11.17 8.09 -1.55
C PRO A 44 -11.65 6.74 -2.12
N LEU A 45 -10.72 5.89 -2.58
CA LEU A 45 -11.03 4.57 -3.13
C LEU A 45 -11.68 3.61 -2.12
N ILE A 46 -11.51 3.86 -0.83
CA ILE A 46 -12.19 3.13 0.26
C ILE A 46 -13.07 4.04 1.12
N ARG A 47 -13.55 5.15 0.55
CA ARG A 47 -14.48 6.11 1.20
C ARG A 47 -14.02 6.53 2.59
N HIS A 48 -12.71 6.70 2.76
CA HIS A 48 -12.06 7.11 4.00
C HIS A 48 -12.35 6.18 5.19
N SER A 49 -12.53 4.88 4.94
CA SER A 49 -12.85 3.89 5.97
C SER A 49 -11.68 3.63 6.96
N LEU A 50 -10.46 3.91 6.54
CA LEU A 50 -9.23 3.75 7.34
C LEU A 50 -8.61 5.11 7.68
N ARG A 51 -7.81 5.13 8.75
CA ARG A 51 -7.07 6.32 9.19
C ARG A 51 -5.76 5.96 9.87
N VAL A 52 -4.78 6.84 9.75
CA VAL A 52 -3.54 6.79 10.52
C VAL A 52 -3.60 7.91 11.58
N GLU A 53 -3.49 7.55 12.84
CA GLU A 53 -3.54 8.44 14.01
C GLU A 53 -2.22 8.31 14.77
N ASP A 54 -1.45 9.40 14.87
CA ASP A 54 -0.17 9.44 15.58
C ASP A 54 0.78 8.27 15.23
N GLY A 55 0.84 7.93 13.93
CA GLY A 55 1.67 6.84 13.41
C GLY A 55 1.10 5.42 13.60
N HIS A 56 -0.14 5.29 14.10
CA HIS A 56 -0.80 4.02 14.35
C HIS A 56 -2.10 3.91 13.56
N ILE A 57 -2.61 2.69 13.39
CA ILE A 57 -3.87 2.43 12.70
C ILE A 57 -4.84 1.80 13.69
N PRO A 58 -5.95 2.46 14.03
CA PRO A 58 -7.02 1.82 14.79
C PRO A 58 -7.57 0.63 14.02
N VAL A 59 -7.74 -0.51 14.69
CA VAL A 59 -8.33 -1.70 14.06
C VAL A 59 -9.78 -1.38 13.67
N PRO A 60 -10.17 -1.54 12.39
CA PRO A 60 -11.54 -1.28 11.94
C PRO A 60 -12.55 -2.16 12.68
N THR A 61 -13.70 -1.58 13.03
CA THR A 61 -14.77 -2.28 13.74
C THR A 61 -15.94 -2.69 12.85
N ALA A 62 -16.00 -2.17 11.62
CA ALA A 62 -17.00 -2.58 10.64
C ALA A 62 -16.74 -4.03 10.17
N PRO A 63 -17.77 -4.79 9.76
CA PRO A 63 -17.62 -6.17 9.32
C PRO A 63 -16.65 -6.36 8.14
N GLY A 64 -16.13 -7.58 8.00
CA GLY A 64 -15.24 -7.95 6.90
C GLY A 64 -13.88 -7.25 7.00
N LEU A 65 -13.40 -6.69 5.90
CA LEU A 65 -12.15 -5.93 5.88
C LEU A 65 -12.25 -4.57 6.57
N GLY A 66 -13.47 -4.11 6.89
CA GLY A 66 -13.70 -2.81 7.51
C GLY A 66 -13.52 -1.63 6.55
N ILE A 67 -13.74 -1.85 5.25
CA ILE A 67 -13.66 -0.83 4.20
C ILE A 67 -14.92 -0.82 3.32
N ASP A 68 -15.24 0.36 2.77
CA ASP A 68 -16.29 0.59 1.77
C ASP A 68 -15.64 1.01 0.43
N PHE A 69 -15.55 0.09 -0.52
CA PHE A 69 -14.82 0.28 -1.77
C PHE A 69 -15.63 1.06 -2.81
N ASP A 70 -15.03 2.10 -3.38
CA ASP A 70 -15.66 2.90 -4.43
C ASP A 70 -15.38 2.34 -5.83
N GLU A 71 -16.29 1.49 -6.31
CA GLU A 71 -16.19 0.90 -7.65
C GLU A 71 -16.26 1.94 -8.77
N ASP A 72 -17.03 3.01 -8.62
CA ASP A 72 -17.18 4.04 -9.64
C ASP A 72 -15.87 4.82 -9.80
N LEU A 73 -15.23 5.19 -8.68
CA LEU A 73 -13.90 5.81 -8.70
C LEU A 73 -12.88 4.88 -9.34
N ALA A 74 -12.89 3.59 -8.99
CA ALA A 74 -11.99 2.61 -9.59
C ALA A 74 -12.16 2.51 -11.12
N ARG A 75 -13.41 2.39 -11.59
CA ARG A 75 -13.74 2.30 -13.03
C ARG A 75 -13.40 3.57 -13.79
N ALA A 76 -13.44 4.73 -13.14
CA ALA A 76 -13.05 6.01 -13.73
C ALA A 76 -11.52 6.17 -13.91
N HIS A 77 -10.70 5.28 -13.31
CA HIS A 77 -9.23 5.32 -13.39
C HIS A 77 -8.66 4.04 -14.01
N PRO A 78 -8.99 3.71 -15.28
CA PRO A 78 -8.43 2.54 -15.95
C PRO A 78 -6.93 2.73 -16.20
N TYR A 79 -6.15 1.67 -15.99
CA TYR A 79 -4.76 1.64 -16.44
C TYR A 79 -4.72 1.39 -17.96
N THR A 80 -4.11 2.31 -18.70
CA THR A 80 -3.98 2.23 -20.17
C THR A 80 -2.52 2.19 -20.65
N GLY A 81 -1.57 2.08 -19.72
CA GLY A 81 -0.16 1.93 -20.05
C GLY A 81 0.20 0.49 -20.43
N ASP A 82 1.47 0.31 -20.81
CA ASP A 82 2.07 -0.97 -21.19
C ASP A 82 3.12 -1.46 -20.18
N ALA A 83 3.50 -0.64 -19.22
CA ALA A 83 4.40 -0.99 -18.13
C ALA A 83 3.75 -1.98 -17.15
N LEU A 84 4.59 -2.69 -16.40
CA LEU A 84 4.15 -3.47 -15.25
C LEU A 84 4.01 -2.54 -14.02
N HIS A 85 3.35 -3.03 -12.98
CA HIS A 85 3.27 -2.34 -11.69
C HIS A 85 4.64 -1.96 -11.11
N LEU A 86 5.61 -2.85 -11.27
CA LEU A 86 7.02 -2.62 -10.97
C LEU A 86 7.87 -3.24 -12.07
N GLN A 87 8.96 -2.57 -12.42
CA GLN A 87 9.94 -3.06 -13.38
C GLN A 87 11.35 -2.90 -12.82
N MET A 88 12.20 -3.88 -13.11
CA MET A 88 13.62 -3.77 -12.84
C MET A 88 14.30 -3.06 -14.00
N GLN A 89 15.20 -2.13 -13.69
CA GLN A 89 16.08 -1.55 -14.69
C GLN A 89 16.90 -2.67 -15.35
N GLU A 90 17.01 -2.64 -16.68
CA GLU A 90 17.79 -3.63 -17.44
C GLU A 90 19.30 -3.35 -17.38
N ALA A 91 19.68 -2.07 -17.45
CA ALA A 91 21.08 -1.66 -17.35
C ALA A 91 21.66 -1.96 -15.96
N PRO A 92 22.96 -2.32 -15.87
CA PRO A 92 23.63 -2.50 -14.60
C PRO A 92 23.80 -1.15 -13.86
N CYS A 93 24.15 -1.25 -12.58
CA CYS A 93 24.62 -0.12 -11.79
C CYS A 93 25.82 0.57 -12.48
N ASP A 94 25.76 1.89 -12.62
CA ASP A 94 26.87 2.69 -13.15
C ASP A 94 27.67 3.28 -11.98
N TYR A 95 28.94 2.87 -11.85
CA TYR A 95 29.81 3.32 -10.75
C TYR A 95 30.45 4.69 -10.99
N ALA A 96 30.34 5.25 -12.21
CA ALA A 96 30.88 6.56 -12.54
C ALA A 96 29.90 7.71 -12.23
N VAL A 97 28.61 7.41 -12.04
CA VAL A 97 27.57 8.39 -11.75
C VAL A 97 26.72 8.00 -10.53
N ALA A 98 25.95 8.95 -10.01
CA ALA A 98 25.01 8.67 -8.93
C ALA A 98 23.86 7.79 -9.42
N ASN A 99 23.64 6.63 -8.78
CA ASN A 99 22.51 5.77 -9.05
C ASN A 99 21.30 6.27 -8.24
N ALA A 100 20.30 6.82 -8.93
CA ALA A 100 19.07 7.28 -8.30
C ALA A 100 17.98 6.21 -8.43
N PHE A 101 17.41 5.78 -7.29
CA PHE A 101 16.18 5.01 -7.32
C PHE A 101 15.04 5.91 -7.82
N GLN A 102 14.49 5.59 -8.99
CA GLN A 102 13.49 6.46 -9.61
C GLN A 102 12.08 6.29 -9.03
N GLY A 103 11.86 5.24 -8.21
CA GLY A 103 10.54 4.82 -7.74
C GLY A 103 9.93 3.78 -8.67
N GLY A 104 8.81 3.19 -8.24
CA GLY A 104 8.08 2.16 -8.98
C GLY A 104 6.88 2.65 -9.78
N ALA A 105 6.38 3.86 -9.48
CA ALA A 105 5.26 4.45 -10.20
C ALA A 105 5.75 5.40 -11.31
N PRO A 106 5.07 5.47 -12.47
CA PRO A 106 5.31 6.51 -13.47
C PRO A 106 5.24 7.90 -12.82
N ARG A 107 6.09 8.82 -13.27
CA ARG A 107 6.15 10.20 -12.71
C ARG A 107 5.20 11.17 -13.40
N ASP A 108 4.41 10.66 -14.33
CA ASP A 108 3.66 11.38 -15.35
C ASP A 108 2.20 11.56 -14.91
#